data_AF-A0A543Q6P2-F1
#
_entry.id   AF-A0A543Q6P2-F1
#
_cell.length_a   1.000
_cell.length_b   1.000
_cell.length_c   1.000
_cell.angle_alpha   90.00
_cell.angle_beta   90.00
_cell.angle_gamma   90.00
#
_symmetry.space_group_name_H-M   'P 1'
#
loop_
_entity.id
_entity.type
_entity.pdbx_description
1 polymer ?
#
loop_
_entity_poly.entity_id
_entity_poly.type
_entity_poly.pdbx_seq_one_letter_code
_entity_poly.pdbx_strand_id
1 'polypeptide(L)'
;MRSETVEAQKIPLSTTDSIQESPNTQIITVMNRAFYGEGFSHQPDDTLDMLQEKARTLGAQAVIGVRLVPMVDERGIRVMMAYGTAVTKEHG
;
A
#
# COMPACT_ATOMS: atom_id res chain seq x y z
N MET A 1 7.85 27.77 20.31
CA MET A 1 8.43 26.71 19.44
C MET A 1 7.31 26.23 18.55
N ARG A 2 7.37 26.50 17.24
CA ARG A 2 6.40 25.95 16.28
C ARG A 2 6.83 24.52 16.00
N SER A 3 6.06 23.55 16.49
CA SER A 3 6.23 22.16 16.08
C SER A 3 5.76 22.06 14.64
N GLU A 4 6.68 22.11 13.69
CA GLU A 4 6.41 21.74 12.31
C GLU A 4 6.10 20.24 12.32
N THR A 5 4.82 19.90 12.15
CA THR A 5 4.40 18.53 11.88
C THR A 5 5.04 18.14 10.55
N VAL A 6 6.12 17.36 10.60
CA VAL A 6 6.72 16.76 9.42
C VAL A 6 5.66 15.80 8.88
N GLU A 7 4.91 16.21 7.86
CA GLU A 7 4.05 15.28 7.13
C GLU A 7 4.95 14.16 6.60
N ALA A 8 4.71 12.94 7.08
CA ALA A 8 5.46 11.78 6.61
C ALA A 8 5.26 11.69 5.10
N GLN A 9 6.36 11.82 4.36
CA GLN A 9 6.33 11.81 2.90
C GLN A 9 5.68 10.52 2.40
N LYS A 10 4.56 10.63 1.68
CA LYS A 10 3.84 9.47 1.12
C LYS A 10 4.73 8.73 0.12
N ILE A 11 4.72 7.40 0.18
CA ILE A 11 5.47 6.55 -0.76
C ILE A 11 4.72 6.50 -2.10
N PRO A 12 5.40 6.79 -3.23
CA PRO A 12 4.82 6.65 -4.56
C PRO A 12 4.29 5.24 -4.82
N LEU A 13 3.06 5.17 -5.33
CA LEU A 13 2.44 3.96 -5.84
C LEU A 13 2.35 4.03 -7.36
N SER A 14 2.66 2.93 -8.05
CA SER A 14 2.46 2.79 -9.49
C SER A 14 1.77 1.48 -9.82
N THR A 15 0.89 1.50 -10.81
CA THR A 15 0.30 0.29 -11.39
C THR A 15 1.19 -0.37 -12.45
N THR A 16 2.22 0.32 -12.93
CA THR A 16 3.18 -0.23 -13.90
C THR A 16 4.17 -1.17 -13.23
N ASP A 17 4.64 -2.18 -13.98
CA ASP A 17 5.60 -3.18 -13.50
C ASP A 17 7.06 -2.78 -13.80
N SER A 18 7.28 -1.56 -14.29
CA SER A 18 8.60 -1.07 -14.73
C SER A 18 9.53 -0.83 -13.54
N ILE A 19 10.47 -1.75 -13.32
CA ILE A 19 11.61 -1.59 -12.41
C ILE A 19 12.77 -1.01 -13.24
N GLN A 20 13.18 0.22 -12.98
CA GLN A 20 14.56 0.61 -13.27
C GLN A 20 15.40 -0.10 -12.21
N GLU A 21 16.09 -1.16 -12.61
CA GLU A 21 17.06 -1.97 -11.85
C GLU A 21 17.19 -1.56 -10.38
N SER A 22 16.33 -2.13 -9.53
CA SER A 22 16.43 -1.93 -8.09
C SER A 22 16.93 -3.21 -7.44
N PRO A 23 18.00 -3.13 -6.63
CA PRO A 23 18.69 -4.31 -6.14
C PRO A 23 17.86 -5.13 -5.13
N ASN A 24 16.87 -4.51 -4.47
CA ASN A 24 16.03 -5.18 -3.47
C ASN A 24 14.55 -4.91 -3.73
N THR A 25 13.83 -5.98 -4.06
CA THR A 25 12.38 -5.95 -4.27
C THR A 25 11.71 -7.02 -3.43
N GLN A 26 10.54 -6.70 -2.87
CA GLN A 26 9.70 -7.69 -2.21
C GLN A 26 8.23 -7.45 -2.51
N ILE A 27 7.46 -8.52 -2.67
CA ILE A 27 6.01 -8.42 -2.80
C ILE A 27 5.42 -8.17 -1.41
N ILE A 28 4.59 -7.14 -1.31
CA ILE A 28 3.83 -6.81 -0.11
C ILE A 28 2.34 -6.88 -0.39
N THR A 29 1.58 -7.28 0.62
CA THR A 29 0.12 -7.37 0.57
C THR A 29 -0.47 -6.84 1.86
N VAL A 30 -1.64 -6.19 1.76
CA VAL A 30 -2.48 -5.76 2.87
C VAL A 30 -3.93 -6.19 2.62
N MET A 31 -4.68 -6.39 3.69
CA MET A 31 -6.10 -6.73 3.62
C MET A 31 -6.88 -5.80 4.54
N ASN A 32 -7.73 -4.95 3.94
CA ASN A 32 -8.63 -4.06 4.63
C ASN A 32 -9.94 -4.79 4.94
N ARG A 33 -10.14 -5.10 6.22
CA ARG A 33 -11.35 -5.73 6.76
C ARG A 33 -12.32 -4.73 7.43
N ALA A 34 -12.06 -3.43 7.31
CA ALA A 34 -12.95 -2.43 7.87
C ALA A 34 -14.30 -2.43 7.15
N PHE A 35 -15.36 -2.09 7.89
CA PHE A 35 -16.73 -2.06 7.38
C PHE A 35 -17.09 -0.65 6.94
N TYR A 36 -17.47 -0.47 5.67
CA TYR A 36 -17.73 0.83 5.05
C TYR A 36 -19.22 1.15 4.85
N GLY A 37 -20.13 0.36 5.43
CA GLY A 37 -21.57 0.53 5.22
C GLY A 37 -21.94 0.44 3.74
N GLU A 38 -22.95 1.20 3.31
CA GLU A 38 -23.41 1.23 1.91
C GLU A 38 -22.47 2.04 0.98
N GLY A 39 -21.52 2.79 1.54
CA GLY A 39 -20.74 3.79 0.81
C GLY A 39 -19.59 3.21 -0.01
N PHE A 40 -18.79 2.28 0.53
CA PHE A 40 -17.56 1.64 -0.02
C PHE A 40 -16.53 2.51 -0.78
N SER A 41 -16.81 3.78 -1.06
CA SER A 41 -16.05 4.68 -1.94
C SER A 41 -14.65 4.95 -1.43
N HIS A 42 -14.47 4.90 -0.11
CA HIS A 42 -13.19 5.14 0.56
C HIS A 42 -12.38 3.86 0.81
N GLN A 43 -13.00 2.68 0.69
CA GLN A 43 -12.31 1.41 0.97
C GLN A 43 -11.07 1.21 0.07
N PRO A 44 -11.10 1.53 -1.24
CA PRO A 44 -9.90 1.48 -2.07
C PRO A 44 -8.77 2.37 -1.56
N ASP A 45 -9.05 3.64 -1.27
CA ASP A 45 -8.05 4.63 -0.85
C ASP A 45 -7.42 4.25 0.49
N ASP A 46 -8.23 3.85 1.47
CA ASP A 46 -7.73 3.39 2.77
C ASP A 46 -6.88 2.13 2.63
N THR A 47 -7.23 1.23 1.69
CA THR A 47 -6.42 0.03 1.42
C THR A 47 -5.08 0.38 0.78
N LEU A 48 -5.04 1.41 -0.07
CA LEU A 48 -3.79 1.92 -0.64
C LEU A 48 -2.92 2.62 0.41
N ASP A 49 -3.53 3.38 1.33
CA ASP A 49 -2.82 4.00 2.46
C ASP A 49 -2.23 2.92 3.40
N MET A 50 -2.95 1.82 3.66
CA MET A 50 -2.41 0.66 4.37
C MET A 50 -1.19 0.05 3.66
N LEU A 51 -1.24 -0.05 2.32
CA LEU A 51 -0.13 -0.58 1.52
C LEU A 51 1.09 0.35 1.59
N GLN A 52 0.88 1.67 1.51
CA GLN A 52 1.93 2.68 1.65
C GLN A 52 2.57 2.62 3.05
N GLU A 53 1.76 2.52 4.10
CA GLU A 53 2.26 2.44 5.47
C GLU A 53 3.11 1.18 5.70
N LYS A 54 2.67 0.05 5.14
CA LYS A 54 3.45 -1.19 5.16
C LYS A 54 4.78 -1.00 4.42
N ALA A 55 4.75 -0.44 3.21
CA ALA A 55 5.96 -0.16 2.43
C ALA A 55 6.93 0.77 3.18
N ARG A 56 6.40 1.77 3.89
CA ARG A 56 7.18 2.73 4.69
C ARG A 56 7.89 2.08 5.85
N THR A 57 7.18 1.22 6.58
CA THR A 57 7.76 0.41 7.66
C THR A 57 8.92 -0.47 7.18
N LEU A 58 8.90 -0.84 5.90
CA LEU A 58 9.93 -1.67 5.26
C LEU A 58 11.06 -0.85 4.61
N GLY A 59 11.05 0.48 4.74
CA GLY A 59 12.05 1.36 4.13
C GLY A 59 11.95 1.42 2.60
N ALA A 60 10.78 1.14 2.04
CA ALA A 60 10.56 1.23 0.60
C ALA A 60 10.57 2.68 0.14
N GLN A 61 11.04 2.89 -1.09
CA GLN A 61 11.02 4.18 -1.76
C GLN A 61 9.83 4.31 -2.70
N ALA A 62 9.28 3.19 -3.16
CA ALA A 62 8.11 3.12 -4.02
C ALA A 62 7.45 1.73 -3.87
N VAL A 63 6.20 1.63 -4.28
CA VAL A 63 5.53 0.36 -4.58
C VAL A 63 5.05 0.37 -6.02
N ILE A 64 5.46 -0.61 -6.80
CA ILE A 64 5.07 -0.75 -8.20
C ILE A 64 4.18 -1.97 -8.42
N GLY A 65 3.60 -2.13 -9.60
CA GLY A 65 2.70 -3.25 -9.91
C GLY A 65 1.50 -3.32 -8.97
N VAL A 66 1.03 -2.17 -8.46
CA VAL A 66 -0.04 -2.10 -7.47
C VAL A 66 -1.35 -2.59 -8.07
N ARG A 67 -2.06 -3.45 -7.35
CA ARG A 67 -3.39 -3.94 -7.69
C ARG A 67 -4.28 -3.96 -6.47
N LEU A 68 -5.55 -3.61 -6.68
CA LEU A 68 -6.63 -3.74 -5.71
C LEU A 68 -7.51 -4.92 -6.12
N VAL A 69 -7.84 -5.77 -5.16
CA VAL A 69 -8.64 -6.98 -5.37
C VAL A 69 -9.80 -6.97 -4.38
N PRO A 70 -11.04 -6.75 -4.83
CA PRO A 70 -12.20 -6.94 -3.99
C PRO A 70 -12.37 -8.43 -3.71
N MET A 71 -12.64 -8.78 -2.47
CA MET A 71 -12.85 -10.15 -2.03
C MET A 71 -14.04 -10.24 -1.09
N VAL A 72 -14.48 -11.47 -0.84
CA VAL A 72 -15.45 -11.79 0.19
C VAL A 72 -14.77 -12.73 1.17
N ASP A 73 -14.78 -12.39 2.45
CA ASP A 73 -14.22 -13.26 3.49
C ASP A 73 -15.13 -14.47 3.78
N GLU A 74 -14.68 -15.37 4.65
CA GLU A 74 -15.42 -16.59 5.02
C GLU A 74 -16.80 -16.32 5.65
N ARG A 75 -17.04 -15.08 6.10
CA ARG A 75 -18.29 -14.64 6.72
C ARG A 75 -19.24 -13.97 5.73
N GLY A 76 -18.86 -13.88 4.44
CA GLY A 76 -19.65 -13.20 3.43
C GLY A 76 -19.44 -11.68 3.41
N ILE A 77 -18.45 -11.15 4.14
CA ILE A 77 -18.19 -9.71 4.24
C ILE A 77 -17.27 -9.27 3.11
N ARG A 78 -17.64 -8.19 2.42
CA ARG A 78 -16.77 -7.57 1.40
C ARG A 78 -15.56 -6.93 2.06
N VAL A 79 -14.38 -7.36 1.62
CA VAL A 79 -13.08 -6.84 2.03
C VAL A 79 -12.29 -6.43 0.80
N MET A 80 -11.26 -5.60 0.98
CA MET A 80 -10.38 -5.20 -0.10
C MET A 80 -8.95 -5.63 0.22
N MET A 81 -8.29 -6.29 -0.73
CA MET A 81 -6.86 -6.55 -0.67
C MET A 81 -6.13 -5.60 -1.61
N ALA A 82 -4.95 -5.15 -1.21
CA ALA A 82 -4.00 -4.55 -2.14
C ALA A 82 -2.68 -5.29 -2.10
N TYR A 83 -2.04 -5.45 -3.25
CA TYR A 83 -0.68 -5.96 -3.34
C TYR A 83 0.14 -5.15 -4.33
N GLY A 84 1.46 -5.23 -4.19
CA GLY A 84 2.44 -4.62 -5.09
C GLY A 84 3.85 -5.00 -4.68
N THR A 85 4.83 -4.54 -5.45
CA THR A 85 6.25 -4.81 -5.20
C THR A 85 6.88 -3.58 -4.57
N ALA A 86 7.27 -3.70 -3.30
CA ALA A 86 8.04 -2.69 -2.59
C ALA A 86 9.47 -2.68 -3.10
N VAL A 87 9.97 -1.49 -3.41
CA VAL A 87 11.31 -1.24 -3.95
C VAL A 87 12.14 -0.55 -2.87
N THR A 88 13.21 -1.19 -2.39
CA THR A 88 14.08 -0.65 -1.32
C THR A 88 15.49 -0.39 -1.85
N LYS A 89 16.20 0.58 -1.26
CA LYS A 89 17.65 0.74 -1.53
C LYS A 89 18.44 -0.41 -0.94
N GLU A 90 19.55 -0.78 -1.57
CA GLU A 90 20.61 -1.52 -0.89
C GLU A 90 21.05 -0.76 0.37
N HIS A 91 21.21 -1.47 1.48
CA HIS A 91 21.99 -0.96 2.59
C HIS A 91 23.44 -0.87 2.13
N GLY A 92 23.90 0.36 1.88
CA GLY A 92 25.33 0.65 1.77
C GLY A 92 26.03 0.53 3.12
#